data_AF-A0A420HCS0-F1
#
_entry.id   AF-A0A420HCS0-F1
#
_cell.length_a   1.000
_cell.length_b   1.000
_cell.length_c   1.000
_cell.angle_alpha   90.00
_cell.angle_beta   90.00
_cell.angle_gamma   90.00
#
_symmetry.space_group_name_H-M   'P 1'
#
loop_
_entity.id
_entity.type
_entity.pdbx_description
1 polymer ?
#
loop_
_entity_poly.entity_id
_entity_poly.type
_entity_poly.pdbx_seq_one_letter_code
_entity_poly.pdbx_strand_id
1 'polypeptide(L)'
;MLLLDYQNVLIQSVLTERFSGRAPPVNIDQTVSDFDGVKFHISTPDSKSKILVSVQLSCFNELVKYGAQQALERVYESYVVAPENGFNFSIQVDLEKLPEDKSKMALSNLINSGQRLISNPQ
;
A
#
# COMPACT_ATOMS: atom_id res chain seq x y z
N MET A 1 -9.90 22.93 -4.58
CA MET A 1 -8.82 22.12 -5.19
C MET A 1 -9.22 21.87 -6.63
N LEU A 2 -8.43 22.30 -7.62
CA LEU A 2 -8.77 22.17 -9.05
C LEU A 2 -8.27 20.84 -9.65
N LEU A 3 -7.19 20.29 -9.11
CA LEU A 3 -6.61 19.00 -9.48
C LEU A 3 -6.74 18.06 -8.29
N LEU A 4 -7.05 16.79 -8.56
CA LEU A 4 -7.04 15.72 -7.54
C LEU A 4 -5.60 15.32 -7.25
N ASP A 5 -5.31 15.04 -5.98
CA ASP A 5 -4.04 14.46 -5.57
C ASP A 5 -3.99 12.99 -5.97
N TYR A 6 -2.78 12.48 -6.25
CA TYR A 6 -2.56 11.11 -6.69
C TYR A 6 -2.65 10.09 -5.54
N GLN A 7 -2.38 10.54 -4.32
CA GLN A 7 -2.27 9.70 -3.14
C GLN A 7 -3.50 9.81 -2.25
N ASN A 8 -3.87 8.68 -1.64
CA ASN A 8 -4.89 8.68 -0.61
C ASN A 8 -4.33 9.32 0.67
N VAL A 9 -4.78 10.54 0.96
CA VAL A 9 -4.30 11.35 2.10
C VAL A 9 -4.49 10.63 3.44
N LEU A 10 -5.56 9.84 3.57
CA LEU A 10 -5.85 9.11 4.80
C LEU A 10 -4.86 7.97 5.01
N ILE A 11 -4.63 7.15 3.98
CA ILE A 11 -3.62 6.07 4.02
C ILE A 11 -2.24 6.64 4.32
N GLN A 12 -1.87 7.74 3.65
CA GLN A 12 -0.60 8.42 3.87
C GLN A 12 -0.47 8.89 5.32
N SER A 13 -1.48 9.54 5.88
CA SER A 13 -1.45 10.05 7.25
C SER A 13 -1.31 8.91 8.25
N VAL A 14 -2.11 7.84 8.10
CA VAL A 14 -2.05 6.67 8.98
C VAL A 14 -0.66 6.04 8.95
N LEU A 15 -0.12 5.75 7.77
CA LEU A 15 1.19 5.12 7.64
C LEU A 15 2.32 6.02 8.15
N THR A 16 2.28 7.32 7.84
CA THR A 16 3.32 8.27 8.29
C THR A 16 3.35 8.38 9.80
N GLU A 17 2.19 8.44 10.46
CA GLU A 17 2.12 8.46 11.92
C GLU A 17 2.76 7.21 12.53
N ARG A 18 2.49 6.03 11.97
CA ARG A 18 3.05 4.75 12.45
C ARG A 18 4.54 4.63 12.20
N PHE A 19 5.02 5.03 11.03
CA PHE A 19 6.45 5.00 10.71
C PHE A 19 7.27 6.05 11.47
N SER A 20 6.64 7.09 12.02
CA SER A 20 7.34 8.10 12.81
C SER A 20 7.96 7.55 14.11
N GLY A 21 7.52 6.37 14.57
CA GLY A 21 7.98 5.75 15.83
C GLY A 21 7.61 6.54 17.09
N ARG A 22 6.88 7.65 16.96
CA ARG A 22 6.49 8.53 18.08
C ARG A 22 5.31 7.99 18.86
N ALA A 23 4.47 7.17 18.23
CA ALA A 23 3.30 6.55 18.86
C ALA A 23 3.57 5.06 19.12
N PRO A 24 3.11 4.50 20.25
CA PRO A 24 3.20 3.07 20.50
C PRO A 24 2.44 2.29 19.41
N PRO A 25 2.88 1.07 19.06
CA PRO A 25 2.14 0.22 18.12
C PRO A 25 0.70 0.00 18.60
N VAL A 26 -0.28 0.24 17.73
CA VAL A 26 -1.72 0.07 18.01
C VAL A 26 -2.29 -0.92 17.01
N ASN A 27 -3.29 -1.70 17.43
CA ASN A 27 -4.03 -2.54 16.50
C ASN A 27 -4.85 -1.66 15.55
N ILE A 28 -4.78 -1.94 14.26
CA ILE A 28 -5.52 -1.23 13.23
C ILE A 28 -6.41 -2.25 12.54
N ASP A 29 -7.64 -1.83 12.26
CA ASP A 29 -8.60 -2.53 11.40
C ASP A 29 -9.47 -1.43 10.78
N GLN A 30 -9.07 -0.98 9.59
CA GLN A 30 -9.72 0.12 8.90
C GLN A 30 -9.85 -0.18 7.42
N THR A 31 -11.08 -0.04 6.91
CA THR A 31 -11.36 -0.10 5.47
C THR A 31 -11.57 1.31 4.94
N VAL A 32 -10.85 1.66 3.88
CA VAL A 32 -10.85 2.97 3.22
C VAL A 32 -11.26 2.76 1.78
N SER A 33 -12.22 3.53 1.29
CA SER A 33 -12.60 3.51 -0.13
C SER A 33 -11.96 4.68 -0.87
N ASP A 34 -11.66 4.46 -2.14
CA ASP A 34 -11.08 5.46 -3.05
C ASP A 34 -11.89 5.54 -4.35
N PHE A 35 -11.44 6.34 -5.31
CA PHE A 35 -12.05 6.47 -6.63
C PHE A 35 -12.09 5.13 -7.39
N ASP A 36 -12.96 5.06 -8.40
CA ASP A 36 -13.15 3.90 -9.29
C ASP A 36 -13.50 2.59 -8.57
N GLY A 37 -14.07 2.69 -7.37
CA GLY A 37 -14.50 1.53 -6.58
C GLY A 37 -13.35 0.75 -5.94
N VAL A 38 -12.16 1.35 -5.85
CA VAL A 38 -11.02 0.76 -5.15
C VAL A 38 -11.27 0.78 -3.65
N LYS A 39 -10.93 -0.32 -2.97
CA LYS A 39 -10.97 -0.41 -1.51
C LYS A 39 -9.62 -0.84 -0.97
N PHE A 40 -9.17 -0.15 0.06
CA PHE A 40 -8.01 -0.49 0.84
C PHE A 40 -8.45 -0.99 2.20
N HIS A 41 -7.78 -2.02 2.69
CA HIS A 41 -7.94 -2.52 4.04
C HIS A 41 -6.59 -2.50 4.73
N ILE A 42 -6.50 -1.70 5.79
CA ILE A 42 -5.30 -1.55 6.59
C ILE A 42 -5.57 -2.25 7.91
N SER A 43 -4.85 -3.33 8.17
CA SER A 43 -5.04 -4.14 9.36
C SER A 43 -3.72 -4.58 9.98
N THR A 44 -3.76 -5.02 11.24
CA THR A 44 -2.63 -5.62 11.94
C THR A 44 -3.04 -7.00 12.47
N PRO A 45 -3.14 -8.03 11.61
CA PRO A 45 -3.75 -9.31 11.98
C PRO A 45 -2.91 -10.10 13.00
N ASP A 46 -1.59 -10.13 12.80
CA ASP A 46 -0.68 -10.93 13.64
C ASP A 46 -0.11 -10.16 14.82
N SER A 47 0.31 -8.91 14.59
CA SER A 47 1.08 -8.13 15.55
C SER A 47 0.94 -6.64 15.28
N LYS A 48 0.97 -5.84 16.34
CA LYS A 48 0.90 -4.37 16.25
C LYS A 48 2.07 -3.75 15.46
N SER A 49 3.18 -4.48 15.34
CA SER A 49 4.34 -4.10 14.55
C SER A 49 4.23 -4.47 13.07
N LYS A 50 3.26 -5.31 12.66
CA LYS A 50 3.09 -5.74 11.27
C LYS A 50 1.80 -5.15 10.71
N ILE A 51 1.95 -4.21 9.78
CA ILE A 51 0.84 -3.57 9.09
C ILE A 51 0.61 -4.31 7.77
N LEU A 52 -0.56 -4.91 7.63
CA LEU A 52 -1.06 -5.45 6.38
C LEU A 52 -1.86 -4.38 5.65
N VAL A 53 -1.56 -4.16 4.38
CA VAL A 53 -2.33 -3.29 3.50
C VAL A 53 -2.80 -4.12 2.31
N SER A 54 -4.09 -4.35 2.25
CA SER A 54 -4.76 -5.10 1.18
C SER A 54 -5.52 -4.14 0.27
N VAL A 55 -5.52 -4.41 -1.03
CA VAL A 55 -6.27 -3.63 -2.02
C VAL A 55 -7.21 -4.52 -2.82
N GLN A 56 -8.43 -4.04 -3.01
CA GLN A 56 -9.46 -4.62 -3.85
C GLN A 56 -9.73 -3.66 -5.00
N LEU A 57 -9.63 -4.17 -6.23
CA LEU A 57 -10.01 -3.48 -7.45
C LEU A 57 -10.89 -4.41 -8.29
N SER A 58 -12.06 -3.92 -8.70
CA SER A 58 -13.01 -4.67 -9.52
C SER A 58 -12.42 -5.17 -10.84
N CYS A 59 -11.51 -4.40 -11.45
CA CYS A 59 -10.88 -4.71 -12.73
C CYS A 59 -9.50 -5.39 -12.60
N PHE A 60 -9.09 -5.83 -11.40
CA PHE A 60 -7.75 -6.40 -11.20
C PHE A 60 -7.42 -7.55 -12.14
N ASN A 61 -8.38 -8.46 -12.36
CA ASN A 61 -8.20 -9.63 -13.24
C ASN A 61 -7.89 -9.25 -14.70
N GLU A 62 -8.35 -8.09 -15.16
CA GLU A 62 -8.03 -7.58 -16.49
C GLU A 62 -6.63 -6.96 -16.50
N LEU A 63 -6.29 -6.17 -15.48
CA LEU A 63 -4.98 -5.56 -15.32
C LEU A 63 -3.85 -6.61 -15.26
N VAL A 64 -4.09 -7.75 -14.61
CA VAL A 64 -3.13 -8.87 -14.56
C VAL A 64 -2.79 -9.38 -15.96
N LYS A 65 -3.73 -9.39 -16.91
CA LYS A 65 -3.47 -9.80 -18.31
C LYS A 65 -2.48 -8.89 -19.02
N TYR A 66 -2.38 -7.63 -18.58
CA TYR A 66 -1.45 -6.64 -19.10
C TYR A 66 -0.17 -6.50 -18.25
N GLY A 67 0.10 -7.44 -17.33
CA GLY A 67 1.34 -7.46 -16.55
C GLY A 67 1.30 -6.64 -15.25
N ALA A 68 0.12 -6.22 -14.79
CA ALA A 68 0.01 -5.46 -13.54
C ALA A 68 0.58 -6.20 -12.33
N GLN A 69 0.42 -7.53 -12.28
CA GLN A 69 0.98 -8.34 -11.19
C GLN A 69 2.51 -8.25 -11.16
N GLN A 70 3.18 -8.39 -12.30
CA GLN A 70 4.64 -8.29 -12.39
C GLN A 70 5.13 -6.88 -12.04
N ALA A 71 4.37 -5.86 -12.43
CA ALA A 71 4.68 -4.49 -12.08
C ALA A 71 4.57 -4.24 -10.57
N LEU A 72 3.53 -4.74 -9.91
CA LEU A 72 3.35 -4.66 -8.46
C LEU A 72 4.42 -5.43 -7.70
N GLU A 73 4.71 -6.67 -8.13
CA GLU A 73 5.77 -7.50 -7.55
C GLU A 73 7.14 -6.83 -7.67
N ARG A 74 7.43 -6.14 -8.78
CA ARG A 74 8.68 -5.37 -8.95
C ARG A 74 8.75 -4.12 -8.06
N VAL A 75 7.62 -3.49 -7.76
CA VAL A 75 7.61 -2.28 -6.93
C VAL A 75 7.70 -2.62 -5.45
N TYR A 76 6.96 -3.65 -5.02
CA TYR A 76 6.82 -3.99 -3.61
C TYR A 76 7.71 -5.15 -3.16
N GLU A 77 8.22 -5.97 -4.08
CA GLU A 77 9.18 -7.08 -3.90
C GLU A 77 9.10 -7.76 -2.52
N SER A 78 9.93 -7.32 -1.57
CA SER A 78 10.07 -7.92 -0.23
C SER A 78 8.88 -7.75 0.70
N TYR A 79 7.92 -6.88 0.34
CA TYR A 79 6.72 -6.59 1.12
C TYR A 79 5.49 -7.37 0.64
N VAL A 80 5.56 -8.04 -0.51
CA VAL A 80 4.42 -8.77 -1.07
C VAL A 80 4.12 -10.02 -0.24
N VAL A 81 2.84 -10.21 0.10
CA VAL A 81 2.35 -11.39 0.81
C VAL A 81 1.15 -11.98 0.09
N ALA A 82 0.69 -13.15 0.55
CA ALA A 82 -0.54 -13.75 0.04
C ALA A 82 -1.71 -12.76 0.22
N PRO A 83 -2.56 -12.58 -0.81
CA PRO A 83 -3.68 -11.65 -0.75
C PRO A 83 -4.67 -12.07 0.34
N GLU A 84 -5.17 -11.07 1.06
CA GLU A 84 -6.24 -11.26 2.04
C GLU A 84 -7.53 -11.72 1.35
N ASN A 85 -8.33 -12.53 2.04
CA ASN A 85 -9.57 -13.06 1.47
C ASN A 85 -10.54 -11.92 1.09
N GLY A 86 -11.00 -11.91 -0.16
CA GLY A 86 -11.84 -10.85 -0.71
C GLY A 86 -11.08 -9.64 -1.28
N PHE A 87 -9.74 -9.64 -1.19
CA PHE A 87 -8.87 -8.63 -1.79
C PHE A 87 -8.04 -9.23 -2.92
N ASN A 88 -7.50 -8.36 -3.78
CA ASN A 88 -6.77 -8.78 -4.98
C ASN A 88 -5.27 -8.84 -4.76
N PHE A 89 -4.73 -7.95 -3.93
CA PHE A 89 -3.30 -7.86 -3.66
C PHE A 89 -3.07 -7.36 -2.23
N SER A 90 -2.05 -7.90 -1.56
CA SER A 90 -1.72 -7.52 -0.20
C SER A 90 -0.22 -7.36 -0.01
N ILE A 91 0.14 -6.34 0.75
CA ILE A 91 1.52 -6.09 1.19
C ILE A 91 1.57 -6.04 2.70
N GLN A 92 2.67 -6.51 3.28
CA GLN A 92 2.90 -6.45 4.71
C GLN A 92 4.18 -5.68 4.99
N VAL A 93 4.08 -4.70 5.88
CA VAL A 93 5.20 -3.90 6.35
C VAL A 93 5.45 -4.20 7.82
N ASP A 94 6.68 -4.62 8.13
CA ASP A 94 7.15 -4.87 9.49
C ASP A 94 7.88 -3.62 10.01
N LEU A 95 7.29 -2.95 11.01
CA LEU A 95 7.81 -1.73 11.63
C LEU A 95 9.20 -1.92 12.26
N GLU A 96 9.53 -3.13 12.71
CA GLU A 96 10.81 -3.42 13.37
C GLU A 96 11.96 -3.64 12.38
N LYS A 97 11.62 -4.00 11.14
CA LYS A 97 12.59 -4.30 10.07
C LYS A 97 12.70 -3.20 9.03
N LEU A 98 12.13 -2.03 9.30
CA LEU A 98 12.22 -0.87 8.42
C LEU A 98 13.65 -0.31 8.42
N PRO A 99 14.32 -0.23 7.26
CA PRO A 99 15.55 0.53 7.17
C PRO A 99 15.27 2.02 7.41
N GLU A 100 16.12 2.70 8.16
CA GLU A 100 15.98 4.11 8.55
C GLU A 100 15.77 5.06 7.34
N ASP A 101 16.43 4.76 6.20
CA ASP A 101 16.22 5.46 4.92
C ASP A 101 14.97 5.00 4.14
N LYS A 102 14.51 3.77 4.36
CA LYS A 102 13.36 3.19 3.64
C LYS A 102 12.01 3.54 4.25
N SER A 103 11.91 4.08 5.47
CA SER A 103 10.65 4.69 5.92
C SER A 103 10.23 5.85 5.01
N LYS A 104 11.19 6.64 4.51
CA LYS A 104 10.94 7.65 3.46
C LYS A 104 10.76 7.04 2.07
N MET A 105 11.54 6.01 1.73
CA MET A 105 11.53 5.40 0.39
C MET A 105 10.32 4.50 0.12
N ALA A 106 9.84 3.74 1.11
CA ALA A 106 8.64 2.91 1.04
C ALA A 106 7.39 3.79 1.03
N LEU A 107 7.33 4.86 1.85
CA LEU A 107 6.31 5.90 1.73
C LEU A 107 6.35 6.54 0.34
N SER A 108 7.51 7.01 -0.15
CA SER A 108 7.60 7.63 -1.48
C SER A 108 7.28 6.66 -2.61
N ASN A 109 7.58 5.37 -2.49
CA ASN A 109 7.24 4.39 -3.52
C ASN A 109 5.78 3.96 -3.44
N LEU A 110 5.15 3.87 -2.27
CA LEU A 110 3.70 3.65 -2.16
C LEU A 110 2.93 4.88 -2.68
N ILE A 111 3.44 6.08 -2.40
CA ILE A 111 2.84 7.37 -2.78
C ILE A 111 3.08 7.69 -4.27
N ASN A 112 4.24 7.34 -4.84
CA ASN A 112 4.62 7.68 -6.22
C ASN A 112 4.56 6.50 -7.22
N SER A 113 4.27 5.26 -6.78
CA SER A 113 4.17 4.11 -7.70
C SER A 113 3.06 4.29 -8.73
N GLY A 114 1.99 5.02 -8.38
CA GLY A 114 0.98 5.47 -9.34
C GLY A 114 1.53 6.36 -10.46
N GLN A 115 2.59 7.16 -10.21
CA GLN A 115 3.23 8.01 -11.22
C GLN A 115 4.30 7.27 -12.04
N ARG A 116 4.97 6.24 -11.50
CA ARG A 116 6.01 5.48 -12.22
C ARG A 116 5.46 4.53 -13.29
N LEU A 117 4.22 4.04 -13.13
CA LEU A 117 3.59 3.19 -14.14
C LEU A 117 3.20 3.95 -15.42
N ILE A 118 3.01 5.27 -15.34
CA ILE A 118 2.57 6.12 -16.47
C ILE A 118 3.78 6.79 -17.16
N SER A 119 4.91 6.91 -16.47
CA SER A 119 6.08 7.69 -16.93
C SER A 119 7.21 6.85 -17.55
N ASN A 120 7.16 5.53 -17.52
CA ASN A 120 8.21 4.69 -18.12
C ASN A 120 7.63 3.53 -18.94
N PRO A 121 7.38 3.74 -20.25
CA PRO A 121 7.13 2.66 -21.19
C PRO A 121 8.49 2.04 -21.56
N GLN A 122 8.91 1.01 -20.82
CA GLN A 122 9.90 0.04 -21.28
C GLN A 122 9.29 -1.35 -21.10
#